data_AF-A0A317EAQ8-F1
#
_entry.id   AF-A0A317EAQ8-F1
#
_cell.length_a   1.000
_cell.length_b   1.000
_cell.length_c   1.000
_cell.angle_alpha   90.00
_cell.angle_beta   90.00
_cell.angle_gamma   90.00
#
_symmetry.space_group_name_H-M   'P 1'
#
loop_
_entity.id
_entity.type
_entity.pdbx_description
1 polymer ?
#
loop_
_entity_poly.entity_id
_entity_poly.type
_entity_poly.pdbx_seq_one_letter_code
_entity_poly.pdbx_strand_id
1 'polypeptide(L)'
;MMSMIPKKSDPRRALLSKIHVEKSKRGIEDDDYRSAIGRIAPGRSSAADLTNPQLVRLVEWVTGVGQAVKTRATARERSPHQAKAAALWMTLWWLGATESPAEAALAKFIKRQVGVDAIDWWSAAETSPVIDALRSWCRREGLRLKPGVTAAEADALLVQAQAAKLMAMGVQPPDAGGRPASAAFETREVIRRQGDLIRAHKEKRV
;
A
#
# COMPACT_ATOMS: atom_id res chain seq x y z
N MET A 1 39.45 32.50 23.23
CA MET A 1 39.20 31.85 21.92
C MET A 1 37.70 31.68 21.75
N MET A 2 37.11 32.29 20.71
CA MET A 2 35.66 32.24 20.45
C MET A 2 35.22 30.82 20.04
N SER A 3 34.26 30.26 20.77
CA SER A 3 33.60 28.99 20.44
C SER A 3 32.61 29.22 19.30
N MET A 4 32.89 28.62 18.15
CA MET A 4 32.07 28.72 16.94
C MET A 4 31.04 27.58 16.94
N ILE A 5 29.84 27.87 17.44
CA ILE A 5 28.69 26.95 17.36
C ILE A 5 28.29 26.85 15.88
N PRO A 6 28.27 25.66 15.25
CA PRO A 6 27.80 25.53 13.88
C PRO A 6 26.31 25.91 13.82
N LYS A 7 25.97 26.96 13.06
CA LYS A 7 24.58 27.37 12.82
C LYS A 7 23.85 26.22 12.13
N LYS A 8 22.80 25.69 12.77
CA LYS A 8 21.86 24.73 12.19
C LYS A 8 21.35 25.31 10.85
N SER A 9 21.60 24.63 9.74
CA SER A 9 21.21 25.10 8.41
C SER A 9 19.71 25.32 8.35
N ASP A 10 19.29 26.55 8.05
CA ASP A 10 17.88 26.89 7.87
C ASP A 10 17.28 26.04 6.74
N PRO A 11 16.29 25.18 7.02
CA PRO A 11 15.71 24.27 6.03
C PRO A 11 15.14 25.02 4.82
N ARG A 12 14.70 26.27 5.00
CA ARG A 12 14.24 27.13 3.89
C ARG A 12 15.38 27.54 2.97
N ARG A 13 16.53 27.92 3.53
CA ARG A 13 17.72 28.29 2.76
C ARG A 13 18.28 27.10 1.98
N ALA A 14 18.19 25.89 2.54
CA ALA A 14 18.57 24.66 1.84
C ALA A 14 17.68 24.40 0.61
N LEU A 15 16.35 24.60 0.74
CA LEU A 15 15.41 24.45 -0.38
C LEU A 15 15.67 25.47 -1.49
N LEU A 16 15.85 26.74 -1.15
CA LEU A 16 16.15 27.80 -2.12
C LEU A 16 17.46 27.52 -2.86
N SER A 17 18.52 27.15 -2.13
CA SER A 17 19.81 26.78 -2.72
C SER A 17 19.66 25.64 -3.72
N LYS A 18 18.93 24.59 -3.34
CA LYS A 18 18.65 23.43 -4.22
C LYS A 18 17.90 23.84 -5.49
N ILE A 19 16.91 24.73 -5.39
CA ILE A 19 16.15 25.22 -6.56
C ILE A 19 17.09 25.93 -7.55
N HIS A 20 17.96 26.81 -7.06
CA HIS A 20 18.87 27.56 -7.93
C HIS A 20 19.91 26.65 -8.61
N VAL A 21 20.48 25.71 -7.84
CA VAL A 21 21.42 24.73 -8.37
C VAL A 21 20.78 23.86 -9.46
N GLU A 22 19.58 23.33 -9.21
CA GLU A 22 18.90 22.45 -10.16
C GLU A 22 18.34 23.19 -11.37
N LYS A 23 17.87 24.44 -11.20
CA LYS A 23 17.49 25.32 -12.31
C LYS A 23 18.66 25.53 -13.26
N SER A 24 19.85 25.85 -12.72
CA SER A 24 21.06 26.05 -13.52
C SER A 24 21.51 24.76 -14.20
N LYS A 25 21.55 23.63 -13.49
CA LYS A 25 21.93 22.33 -14.07
C LYS A 25 21.06 21.89 -15.24
N ARG A 26 19.77 22.26 -15.22
CA ARG A 26 18.78 21.83 -16.21
C ARG A 26 18.53 22.86 -17.31
N GLY A 27 19.17 24.03 -17.25
CA GLY A 27 18.97 25.09 -18.23
C GLY A 27 17.54 25.60 -18.30
N ILE A 28 16.81 25.60 -17.17
CA ILE A 28 15.43 26.08 -17.13
C ILE A 28 15.44 27.61 -17.29
N GLU A 29 14.76 28.10 -18.32
CA GLU A 29 14.66 29.52 -18.63
C GLU A 29 13.84 30.28 -17.57
N ASP A 30 14.08 31.59 -17.48
CA ASP A 30 13.45 32.45 -16.49
C ASP A 30 11.92 32.51 -16.66
N ASP A 31 11.42 32.45 -17.89
CA ASP A 31 9.99 32.51 -18.18
C ASP A 31 9.26 31.21 -17.79
N ASP A 32 9.86 30.05 -18.10
CA ASP A 32 9.38 28.74 -17.65
C ASP A 32 9.38 28.62 -16.13
N TYR A 33 10.43 29.13 -15.49
CA TYR A 33 10.56 29.15 -14.04
C TYR A 33 9.48 30.01 -13.38
N ARG A 34 9.21 31.21 -13.91
CA ARG A 34 8.13 32.10 -13.40
C ARG A 34 6.75 31.51 -13.65
N SER A 35 6.54 30.89 -14.81
CA SER A 35 5.31 30.16 -15.14
C SER A 35 5.04 29.01 -14.16
N ALA A 36 6.08 28.26 -13.78
CA ALA A 36 5.97 27.19 -12.78
C ALA A 36 5.62 27.74 -11.38
N ILE A 37 6.21 28.86 -10.97
CA ILE A 37 5.87 29.53 -9.71
C ILE A 37 4.40 29.97 -9.73
N GLY A 38 3.93 30.59 -10.81
CA GLY A 38 2.54 31.03 -10.95
C GLY A 38 1.53 29.87 -10.90
N ARG A 39 1.89 28.69 -11.40
CA ARG A 39 1.07 27.46 -11.28
C ARG A 39 1.02 26.92 -9.85
N ILE A 40 2.13 26.99 -9.11
CA ILE A 40 2.23 26.48 -7.73
C ILE A 40 1.59 27.44 -6.72
N ALA A 41 1.72 28.74 -6.96
CA ALA A 41 1.21 29.82 -6.12
C ALA A 41 0.70 30.96 -7.00
N PRO A 42 -0.61 30.97 -7.33
CA PRO A 42 -1.22 32.04 -8.12
C PRO A 42 -0.91 33.42 -7.52
N GLY A 43 -0.49 34.36 -8.38
CA GLY A 43 -0.13 35.73 -7.97
C GLY A 43 1.29 35.90 -7.40
N ARG A 44 2.13 34.86 -7.41
CA ARG A 44 3.56 34.95 -7.03
C ARG A 44 4.46 34.76 -8.25
N SER A 45 5.58 35.47 -8.25
CA SER A 45 6.60 35.40 -9.30
C SER A 45 8.01 35.09 -8.78
N SER A 46 8.18 35.02 -7.46
CA SER A 46 9.47 34.75 -6.80
C SER A 46 9.38 33.56 -5.85
N ALA A 47 10.42 32.73 -5.83
CA ALA A 47 10.57 31.64 -4.87
C ALA A 47 10.71 32.16 -3.42
N ALA A 48 11.18 33.40 -3.23
CA ALA A 48 11.27 34.01 -1.91
C ALA A 48 9.88 34.23 -1.27
N ASP A 49 8.84 34.38 -2.08
CA ASP A 49 7.46 34.60 -1.63
C ASP A 49 6.68 33.30 -1.37
N LEU A 50 7.31 32.16 -1.61
CA LEU A 50 6.68 30.85 -1.43
C LEU A 50 6.74 30.39 0.03
N THR A 51 5.66 29.80 0.52
CA THR A 51 5.66 29.06 1.79
C THR A 51 6.55 27.81 1.68
N ASN A 52 7.00 27.26 2.82
CA ASN A 52 7.83 26.05 2.81
C ASN A 52 7.19 24.87 2.04
N PRO A 53 5.87 24.58 2.16
CA PRO A 53 5.22 23.55 1.34
C PRO A 53 5.20 23.86 -0.16
N GLN A 54 5.14 25.14 -0.55
CA GLN A 54 5.22 25.55 -1.96
C GLN A 54 6.66 25.46 -2.50
N LEU A 55 7.67 25.76 -1.68
CA LEU A 55 9.08 25.54 -2.03
C LEU A 55 9.39 24.07 -2.27
N VAL A 56 8.83 23.16 -1.47
CA VAL A 56 8.97 21.71 -1.69
C VAL A 56 8.39 21.31 -3.05
N ARG A 57 7.19 21.80 -3.40
CA ARG A 57 6.58 21.57 -4.72
C ARG A 57 7.41 22.15 -5.87
N LEU A 58 8.03 23.31 -5.67
CA LEU A 58 8.94 23.90 -6.67
C LEU A 58 10.23 23.09 -6.81
N VAL A 59 10.77 22.55 -5.71
CA VAL A 59 11.91 21.60 -5.73
C VAL A 59 11.55 20.34 -6.51
N GLU A 60 10.36 19.78 -6.31
CA GLU A 60 9.90 18.59 -7.03
C GLU A 60 9.78 18.83 -8.54
N TRP A 61 9.26 20.00 -8.93
CA TRP A 61 9.15 20.41 -10.33
C TRP A 61 10.52 20.60 -10.96
N VAL A 62 11.40 21.40 -10.34
CA VAL A 62 12.73 21.71 -10.90
C VAL A 62 13.63 20.47 -10.95
N THR A 63 13.53 19.56 -9.97
CA THR A 63 14.30 18.31 -9.95
C THR A 63 13.67 17.21 -10.81
N GLY A 64 12.43 17.38 -11.31
CA GLY A 64 11.68 16.33 -11.98
C GLY A 64 11.39 15.09 -11.11
N VAL A 65 11.78 15.08 -9.83
CA VAL A 65 11.64 13.95 -8.91
C VAL A 65 10.16 13.74 -8.57
N GLY A 66 9.30 14.76 -8.66
CA GLY A 66 7.85 14.60 -8.50
C GLY A 66 7.11 14.09 -9.74
N GLN A 67 7.68 14.28 -10.95
CA GLN A 67 7.02 13.92 -12.21
C GLN A 67 7.24 12.44 -12.57
N ALA A 68 8.42 11.89 -12.24
CA ALA A 68 8.72 10.46 -12.41
C ALA A 68 8.06 9.56 -11.33
N VAL A 69 7.65 10.13 -10.19
CA VAL A 69 7.00 9.37 -9.09
C VAL A 69 5.56 8.97 -9.42
N LYS A 70 4.93 9.54 -10.46
CA LYS A 70 3.63 9.03 -10.94
C LYS A 70 3.73 7.80 -11.85
N THR A 71 4.90 7.44 -12.36
CA THR A 71 5.07 6.26 -13.23
C THR A 71 6.17 5.29 -12.81
N ARG A 72 6.89 5.57 -11.73
CA ARG A 72 7.75 4.56 -11.10
C ARG A 72 7.79 4.83 -9.60
N ALA A 73 6.74 4.39 -8.90
CA ALA A 73 6.97 3.87 -7.57
C ALA A 73 8.07 2.81 -7.74
N THR A 74 9.28 3.08 -7.26
CA THR A 74 10.14 1.98 -6.83
C THR A 74 9.32 1.27 -5.78
N ALA A 75 8.63 0.19 -6.19
CA ALA A 75 7.96 -0.70 -5.27
C ALA A 75 9.04 -1.14 -4.29
N ARG A 76 9.06 -0.50 -3.13
CA ARG A 76 10.02 -0.83 -2.09
C ARG A 76 9.77 -2.28 -1.74
N GLU A 77 10.82 -3.09 -1.76
CA GLU A 77 10.67 -4.52 -1.52
C GLU A 77 10.07 -4.72 -0.13
N ARG A 78 8.89 -5.37 -0.08
CA ARG A 78 8.17 -5.61 1.17
C ARG A 78 9.02 -6.50 2.05
N SER A 79 9.08 -6.19 3.34
CA SER A 79 9.61 -7.14 4.31
C SER A 79 8.76 -8.43 4.27
N PRO A 80 9.32 -9.60 4.61
CA PRO A 80 8.56 -10.85 4.66
C PRO A 80 7.29 -10.74 5.53
N HIS A 81 7.34 -9.93 6.59
CA HIS A 81 6.20 -9.69 7.47
C HIS A 81 5.12 -8.82 6.80
N GLN A 82 5.50 -7.76 6.09
CA GLN A 82 4.58 -6.92 5.32
C GLN A 82 3.93 -7.73 4.18
N ALA A 83 4.73 -8.53 3.45
CA ALA A 83 4.22 -9.42 2.41
C ALA A 83 3.19 -10.42 2.96
N LYS A 84 3.47 -10.99 4.15
CA LYS A 84 2.56 -11.91 4.83
C LYS A 84 1.27 -11.23 5.29
N ALA A 85 1.34 -10.02 5.84
CA ALA A 85 0.16 -9.25 6.22
C ALA A 85 -0.72 -8.92 5.00
N ALA A 86 -0.10 -8.49 3.90
CA ALA A 86 -0.80 -8.24 2.64
C ALA A 86 -1.47 -9.50 2.08
N ALA A 87 -0.79 -10.65 2.13
CA ALA A 87 -1.37 -11.93 1.69
C ALA A 87 -2.59 -12.31 2.53
N LEU A 88 -2.50 -12.23 3.87
CA LEU A 88 -3.62 -12.52 4.77
C LEU A 88 -4.80 -11.56 4.57
N TRP A 89 -4.54 -10.29 4.28
CA TRP A 89 -5.57 -9.32 3.95
C TRP A 89 -6.31 -9.70 2.66
N MET A 90 -5.58 -10.12 1.63
CA MET A 90 -6.17 -10.60 0.38
C MET A 90 -6.98 -11.87 0.60
N THR A 91 -6.51 -12.78 1.44
CA THR A 91 -7.27 -13.98 1.84
C THR A 91 -8.60 -13.61 2.49
N LEU A 92 -8.62 -12.63 3.40
CA LEU A 92 -9.86 -12.13 4.01
C LEU A 92 -10.80 -11.49 2.98
N TRP A 93 -10.26 -10.80 1.98
CA TRP A 93 -11.05 -10.26 0.87
C TRP A 93 -11.74 -11.38 0.07
N TRP A 94 -11.01 -12.44 -0.27
CA TRP A 94 -11.56 -13.60 -0.99
C TRP A 94 -12.56 -14.41 -0.16
N LEU A 95 -12.44 -14.39 1.16
CA LEU A 95 -13.46 -14.92 2.07
C LEU A 95 -14.68 -13.99 2.22
N GLY A 96 -14.67 -12.81 1.61
CA GLY A 96 -15.74 -11.82 1.76
C GLY A 96 -15.81 -11.21 3.16
N ALA A 97 -14.72 -11.23 3.93
CA ALA A 97 -14.65 -10.75 5.31
C ALA A 97 -14.33 -9.26 5.43
N THR A 98 -13.65 -8.70 4.42
CA THR A 98 -13.36 -7.25 4.30
C THR A 98 -14.05 -6.65 3.08
N GLU A 99 -14.42 -5.38 3.18
CA GLU A 99 -15.07 -4.59 2.13
C GLU A 99 -14.11 -3.99 1.10
N SER A 100 -12.79 -4.09 1.31
CA SER A 100 -11.82 -3.60 0.32
C SER A 100 -10.52 -4.42 0.32
N PRO A 101 -9.98 -4.77 -0.85
CA PRO A 101 -8.67 -5.42 -0.97
C PRO A 101 -7.52 -4.39 -0.91
N ALA A 102 -7.83 -3.09 -0.90
CA ALA A 102 -6.86 -2.04 -1.03
C ALA A 102 -5.88 -2.00 0.16
N GLU A 103 -4.61 -1.73 -0.13
CA GLU A 103 -3.56 -1.60 0.88
C GLU A 103 -3.83 -0.45 1.86
N ALA A 104 -4.52 0.61 1.42
CA ALA A 104 -4.97 1.68 2.30
C ALA A 104 -6.00 1.20 3.36
N ALA A 105 -6.85 0.22 3.02
CA ALA A 105 -7.80 -0.37 3.96
C ALA A 105 -7.09 -1.27 4.98
N LEU A 106 -6.09 -2.03 4.51
CA LEU A 106 -5.17 -2.76 5.38
C LEU A 106 -4.48 -1.78 6.36
N ALA A 107 -3.87 -0.70 5.87
CA ALA A 107 -3.19 0.31 6.70
C ALA A 107 -4.11 0.87 7.79
N LYS A 108 -5.36 1.20 7.45
CA LYS A 108 -6.38 1.62 8.43
C LYS A 108 -6.71 0.54 9.45
N PHE A 109 -6.83 -0.73 9.03
CA PHE A 109 -7.00 -1.83 9.98
C PHE A 109 -5.83 -1.89 10.95
N ILE A 110 -4.61 -1.77 10.46
CA ILE A 110 -3.45 -1.91 11.32
C ILE A 110 -3.28 -0.72 12.26
N LYS A 111 -3.48 0.50 11.78
CA LYS A 111 -3.50 1.70 12.63
C LYS A 111 -4.44 1.51 13.83
N ARG A 112 -5.59 0.87 13.64
CA ARG A 112 -6.52 0.54 14.74
C ARG A 112 -6.00 -0.52 15.70
N GLN A 113 -5.16 -1.45 15.25
CA GLN A 113 -4.60 -2.52 16.08
C GLN A 113 -3.39 -2.08 16.90
N VAL A 114 -2.49 -1.29 16.31
CA VAL A 114 -1.18 -0.95 16.93
C VAL A 114 -0.90 0.55 17.05
N GLY A 115 -1.79 1.41 16.57
CA GLY A 115 -1.68 2.87 16.72
C GLY A 115 -0.66 3.56 15.80
N VAL A 116 0.02 2.83 14.91
CA VAL A 116 1.07 3.36 14.01
C VAL A 116 0.50 3.70 12.63
N ASP A 117 0.88 4.86 12.09
CA ASP A 117 0.31 5.45 10.87
C ASP A 117 0.84 4.88 9.55
N ALA A 118 2.08 4.36 9.51
CA ALA A 118 2.72 3.96 8.26
C ALA A 118 3.18 2.50 8.29
N ILE A 119 2.64 1.68 7.37
CA ILE A 119 3.10 0.31 7.08
C ILE A 119 4.61 0.30 6.76
N ASP A 120 5.10 1.36 6.13
CA ASP A 120 6.48 1.49 5.62
C ASP A 120 7.57 1.46 6.70
N TRP A 121 7.22 1.59 7.99
CA TRP A 121 8.19 1.77 9.08
C TRP A 121 8.19 0.65 10.11
N TRP A 122 7.54 -0.48 9.85
CA TRP A 122 7.43 -1.53 10.86
C TRP A 122 8.66 -2.41 10.95
N SER A 123 9.06 -2.66 12.19
CA SER A 123 9.91 -3.77 12.56
C SER A 123 9.14 -5.11 12.61
N ALA A 124 9.87 -6.23 12.59
CA ALA A 124 9.29 -7.56 12.77
C ALA A 124 8.52 -7.71 14.10
N ALA A 125 8.97 -7.02 15.15
CA ALA A 125 8.33 -7.01 16.46
C ALA A 125 6.95 -6.36 16.41
N GLU A 126 6.81 -5.22 15.73
CA GLU A 126 5.54 -4.50 15.58
C GLU A 126 4.57 -5.23 14.64
N THR A 127 5.08 -6.02 13.69
CA THR A 127 4.24 -6.73 12.72
C THR A 127 3.65 -8.04 13.25
N SER A 128 4.25 -8.63 14.29
CA SER A 128 3.83 -9.94 14.81
C SER A 128 2.40 -9.94 15.38
N PRO A 129 2.00 -8.99 16.25
CA PRO A 129 0.63 -8.90 16.74
C PRO A 129 -0.41 -8.71 15.63
N VAL A 130 -0.05 -7.96 14.59
CA VAL A 130 -0.90 -7.70 13.41
C VAL A 130 -1.15 -8.99 12.64
N ILE A 131 -0.08 -9.76 12.38
CA ILE A 131 -0.19 -11.05 11.70
C ILE A 131 -1.08 -12.02 12.50
N ASP A 132 -0.96 -12.03 13.83
CA ASP A 132 -1.77 -12.90 14.67
C ASP A 132 -3.25 -12.46 14.73
N ALA A 133 -3.51 -11.15 14.73
CA ALA A 133 -4.86 -10.61 14.59
C ALA A 133 -5.49 -11.02 13.24
N LEU A 134 -4.75 -10.91 12.13
CA LEU A 134 -5.20 -11.32 10.80
C LEU A 134 -5.45 -12.84 10.74
N ARG A 135 -4.55 -13.67 11.27
CA ARG A 135 -4.77 -15.13 11.36
C ARG A 135 -5.98 -15.46 12.21
N SER A 136 -6.19 -14.77 13.33
CA SER A 136 -7.37 -14.93 14.18
C SER A 136 -8.65 -14.63 13.41
N TRP A 137 -8.65 -13.59 12.57
CA TRP A 137 -9.77 -13.29 11.69
C TRP A 137 -9.99 -14.38 10.65
N CYS A 138 -8.96 -14.84 9.95
CA CYS A 138 -9.08 -15.96 9.01
C CYS A 138 -9.72 -17.19 9.67
N ARG A 139 -9.36 -17.50 10.93
CA ARG A 139 -9.94 -18.61 11.68
C ARG A 139 -11.44 -18.45 11.94
N ARG A 140 -11.91 -17.23 12.25
CA ARG A 140 -13.35 -16.94 12.41
C ARG A 140 -14.12 -17.12 11.09
N GLU A 141 -13.46 -16.87 9.97
CA GLU A 141 -14.00 -17.06 8.62
C GLU A 141 -13.87 -18.49 8.10
N GLY A 142 -13.45 -19.44 8.94
CA GLY A 142 -13.35 -20.87 8.61
C GLY A 142 -11.99 -21.31 8.06
N LEU A 143 -11.01 -20.43 7.92
CA LEU A 143 -9.68 -20.75 7.39
C LEU A 143 -8.62 -20.86 8.50
N ARG A 144 -8.09 -22.07 8.70
CA ARG A 144 -7.03 -22.35 9.69
C ARG A 144 -5.67 -22.53 9.02
N LEU A 145 -4.85 -21.47 8.99
CA LEU A 145 -3.48 -21.51 8.49
C LEU A 145 -2.50 -21.93 9.59
N LYS A 146 -1.73 -23.00 9.36
CA LYS A 146 -0.65 -23.43 10.27
C LYS A 146 0.63 -22.62 10.02
N PRO A 147 1.51 -22.43 11.02
CA PRO A 147 2.86 -21.93 10.77
C PRO A 147 3.59 -22.80 9.74
N GLY A 148 4.34 -22.17 8.82
CA GLY A 148 5.13 -22.89 7.82
C GLY A 148 4.37 -23.41 6.59
N VAL A 149 3.06 -23.20 6.50
CA VAL A 149 2.27 -23.59 5.32
C VAL A 149 2.80 -22.93 4.05
N THR A 150 2.93 -23.71 2.98
CA THR A 150 3.31 -23.21 1.65
C THR A 150 2.19 -22.38 1.04
N ALA A 151 2.51 -21.56 0.03
CA ALA A 151 1.48 -20.80 -0.67
C ALA A 151 0.42 -21.71 -1.33
N ALA A 152 0.84 -22.83 -1.91
CA ALA A 152 -0.07 -23.78 -2.56
C ALA A 152 -1.01 -24.45 -1.56
N GLU A 153 -0.51 -24.86 -0.39
CA GLU A 153 -1.36 -25.40 0.68
C GLU A 153 -2.32 -24.36 1.24
N ALA A 154 -1.87 -23.10 1.40
CA ALA A 154 -2.73 -22.00 1.82
C ALA A 154 -3.86 -21.73 0.81
N ASP A 155 -3.54 -21.75 -0.48
CA ASP A 155 -4.51 -21.59 -1.58
C ASP A 155 -5.53 -22.76 -1.57
N ALA A 156 -5.07 -24.00 -1.41
CA ALA A 156 -5.96 -25.16 -1.32
C ALA A 156 -6.91 -25.09 -0.11
N LEU A 157 -6.40 -24.68 1.05
CA LEU A 157 -7.22 -24.48 2.25
C LEU A 157 -8.23 -23.33 2.07
N LEU A 158 -7.85 -22.27 1.33
CA LEU A 158 -8.75 -21.17 1.01
C LEU A 158 -9.90 -21.63 0.12
N VAL A 159 -9.64 -22.44 -0.92
CA VAL A 159 -10.68 -23.05 -1.75
C VAL A 159 -11.65 -23.87 -0.90
N GLN A 160 -11.13 -24.72 0.00
CA GLN A 160 -11.98 -25.52 0.89
C GLN A 160 -12.85 -24.63 1.80
N ALA A 161 -12.28 -23.57 2.37
CA ALA A 161 -13.02 -22.63 3.22
C ALA A 161 -14.10 -21.87 2.45
N GLN A 162 -13.81 -21.43 1.23
CA GLN A 162 -14.78 -20.75 0.36
C GLN A 162 -15.91 -21.70 -0.06
N ALA A 163 -15.58 -22.93 -0.45
CA ALA A 163 -16.56 -23.94 -0.79
C ALA A 163 -17.52 -24.24 0.37
N ALA A 164 -16.98 -24.43 1.57
CA ALA A 164 -17.80 -24.61 2.78
C ALA A 164 -18.72 -23.42 3.04
N LYS A 165 -18.24 -22.19 2.81
CA LYS A 165 -19.03 -20.97 2.98
C LYS A 165 -20.15 -20.84 1.96
N LEU A 166 -19.88 -21.17 0.69
CA LEU A 166 -20.90 -21.21 -0.36
C LEU A 166 -21.98 -22.24 -0.05
N MET A 167 -21.59 -23.44 0.37
CA MET A 167 -22.53 -24.48 0.79
C MET A 167 -23.42 -24.02 1.96
N ALA A 168 -22.84 -23.33 2.95
CA ALA A 168 -23.61 -22.74 4.06
C ALA A 168 -24.58 -21.62 3.61
N MET A 169 -24.34 -21.00 2.46
CA MET A 169 -25.23 -20.02 1.81
C MET A 169 -26.27 -20.69 0.88
N GLY A 170 -26.27 -22.03 0.76
CA GLY A 170 -27.10 -22.77 -0.18
C GLY A 170 -26.66 -22.62 -1.65
N VAL A 171 -25.43 -22.16 -1.89
CA VAL A 171 -24.85 -22.00 -3.24
C VAL A 171 -23.90 -23.17 -3.50
N GLN A 172 -24.12 -23.93 -4.58
CA GLN A 172 -23.21 -25.00 -4.95
C GLN A 172 -21.86 -24.41 -5.38
N PRO A 173 -20.74 -24.78 -4.74
CA PRO A 173 -19.43 -24.26 -5.09
C PRO A 173 -18.99 -24.81 -6.46
N PRO A 174 -18.60 -23.94 -7.40
CA PRO A 174 -17.98 -24.39 -8.64
C PRO A 174 -16.67 -25.12 -8.32
N ASP A 175 -16.39 -26.17 -9.10
CA ASP A 175 -15.09 -26.85 -9.14
C ASP A 175 -14.67 -27.55 -7.81
N ALA A 176 -15.60 -27.75 -6.87
CA ALA A 176 -15.33 -28.32 -5.54
C ALA A 176 -14.90 -29.81 -5.52
N GLY A 177 -14.90 -30.49 -6.67
CA GLY A 177 -14.54 -31.91 -6.81
C GLY A 177 -13.46 -32.21 -7.85
N GLY A 178 -12.79 -31.18 -8.39
CA GLY A 178 -11.72 -31.38 -9.38
C GLY A 178 -10.50 -32.07 -8.76
N ARG A 179 -10.04 -33.18 -9.37
CA ARG A 179 -8.72 -33.77 -9.09
C ARG A 179 -7.69 -32.62 -9.16
N PRO A 180 -6.68 -32.53 -8.26
CA PRO A 180 -5.63 -31.52 -8.40
C PRO A 180 -4.77 -31.87 -9.62
N ALA A 181 -5.26 -31.54 -10.81
CA ALA A 181 -4.46 -31.56 -12.01
C ALA A 181 -3.54 -30.34 -11.96
N SER A 182 -2.33 -30.50 -12.46
CA SER A 182 -1.24 -29.54 -12.30
C SER A 182 -1.60 -28.11 -12.75
N ALA A 183 -1.58 -27.14 -11.83
CA ALA A 183 -1.01 -25.78 -11.97
C ALA A 183 -1.68 -24.82 -10.98
N ALA A 184 -0.89 -24.12 -10.16
CA ALA A 184 -1.38 -23.09 -9.22
C ALA A 184 -2.29 -22.00 -9.85
N PHE A 185 -2.28 -21.88 -11.18
CA PHE A 185 -3.18 -21.00 -11.93
C PHE A 185 -4.65 -21.42 -11.80
N GLU A 186 -4.95 -22.72 -11.89
CA GLU A 186 -6.33 -23.22 -11.76
C GLU A 186 -6.88 -22.94 -10.35
N THR A 187 -6.07 -23.17 -9.31
CA THR A 187 -6.45 -22.90 -7.92
C THR A 187 -6.80 -21.42 -7.70
N ARG A 188 -6.02 -20.49 -8.27
CA ARG A 188 -6.29 -19.05 -8.12
C ARG A 188 -7.55 -18.61 -8.85
N GLU A 189 -7.84 -19.18 -10.01
CA GLU A 189 -9.11 -18.94 -10.70
C GLU A 189 -10.30 -19.45 -9.89
N VAL A 190 -10.20 -20.64 -9.27
CA VAL A 190 -11.24 -21.16 -8.36
C VAL A 190 -11.44 -20.21 -7.17
N ILE A 191 -10.34 -19.75 -6.54
CA ILE A 191 -10.41 -18.78 -5.43
C ILE A 191 -11.15 -17.51 -5.84
N ARG A 192 -10.83 -16.99 -7.02
CA ARG A 192 -11.48 -15.79 -7.56
C ARG A 192 -12.97 -16.01 -7.77
N ARG A 193 -13.35 -17.06 -8.51
CA ARG A 193 -14.75 -17.38 -8.82
C ARG A 193 -15.60 -17.61 -7.58
N GLN A 194 -15.12 -18.43 -6.64
CA GLN A 194 -15.84 -18.70 -5.40
C GLN A 194 -15.92 -17.45 -4.53
N GLY A 195 -14.84 -16.66 -4.46
CA GLY A 195 -14.83 -15.39 -3.73
C GLY A 195 -15.82 -14.37 -4.30
N ASP A 196 -15.87 -14.20 -5.62
CA ASP A 196 -16.83 -13.32 -6.28
C ASP A 196 -18.28 -13.72 -5.94
N LEU A 197 -18.60 -15.02 -5.93
CA LEU A 197 -19.92 -15.53 -5.54
C LEU A 197 -20.26 -15.25 -4.07
N ILE A 198 -19.31 -15.47 -3.15
CA ILE A 198 -19.50 -15.18 -1.71
C ILE A 198 -19.85 -13.71 -1.51
N ARG A 199 -19.15 -12.82 -2.21
CA ARG A 199 -19.33 -11.37 -2.09
C ARG A 199 -20.65 -10.91 -2.69
N ALA A 200 -20.98 -11.38 -3.90
CA ALA A 200 -22.25 -11.09 -4.54
C ALA A 200 -23.45 -11.56 -3.71
N HIS A 201 -23.33 -12.69 -2.99
CA HIS A 201 -24.38 -13.15 -2.09
C HIS A 201 -24.55 -12.23 -0.87
N LYS A 202 -23.45 -11.71 -0.31
CA LYS A 202 -23.51 -10.76 0.82
C LYS A 202 -24.16 -9.44 0.43
N GLU A 203 -23.84 -8.89 -0.74
CA GLU A 203 -24.40 -7.62 -1.21
C GLU A 203 -25.92 -7.69 -1.44
N LYS A 204 -26.46 -8.86 -1.78
CA LYS A 204 -27.92 -9.07 -1.97
C LYS A 204 -28.71 -9.18 -0.66
N ARG A 205 -28.04 -9.33 0.49
CA ARG A 205 -28.69 -9.48 1.81
C ARG A 205 -28.63 -8.20 2.67
N VAL A 206 -27.94 -7.16 2.19
CA VAL A 206 -27.91 -5.81 2.79
C VAL A 206 -28.98 -4.96 2.13
#